data_AF-A0A2A6PST1-F1
#
_entry.id   AF-A0A2A6PST1-F1
#
_cell.length_a   1.000
_cell.length_b   1.000
_cell.length_c   1.000
_cell.angle_alpha   90.00
_cell.angle_beta   90.00
_cell.angle_gamma   90.00
#
_symmetry.space_group_name_H-M   'P 1'
#
loop_
_entity.id
_entity.type
_entity.pdbx_description
1 polymer ?
#
loop_
_entity_poly.entity_id
_entity_poly.type
_entity_poly.pdbx_seq_one_letter_code
_entity_poly.pdbx_strand_id
1 'polypeptide(L)'
;MRDATQGNLDQVLQAGGVRLGRAQHDRLGWLVGQYGAPTLDGVPDGRHGGVVILREPPSGAAAELFYRSLNPACAIVIPRSENPGFDFLKSKLTEFGTVGPCGADGPHEMWWGGIGWARFLAAAGASVLRPRIVSCHPRGVDAVASLRLRHSLERLQLDGHIEAIDTQLDDRLLCFEKAEFMVRMWNKYREPLLFVDAAAILREAPRLPSFLGCDVALHKWNRWEMSARTLYLGRSAHAERLLRAWQQLAAAYPAIWEGYLLDQAWSLTSSQVPLDTVWLPRSYHALKGDLGASRATILHDQQTTTLELGPDPGFAGIVRTARRAGRTGARDAFMVMTSKAATTSGIAVILRDVTASDAGAVAATVEAVTGAYAADCGGYGRLELSLCAWQDDVGAAREAASLARYRILEIAPGQRIANDFFASHASDEAVMTARQLFP
;
A
#
# COMPACT_ATOMS: atom_id res chain seq x y z
N MET A 1 3.34 32.10 -2.28
CA MET A 1 3.70 31.24 -1.14
C MET A 1 3.82 29.77 -1.55
N ARG A 2 2.82 29.17 -2.23
CA ARG A 2 2.92 27.79 -2.77
C ARG A 2 4.14 27.56 -3.68
N ASP A 3 4.44 28.48 -4.60
CA ASP A 3 5.58 28.31 -5.53
C ASP A 3 6.95 28.33 -4.84
N ALA A 4 7.11 29.13 -3.78
CA ALA A 4 8.36 29.17 -3.01
C ALA A 4 8.54 27.89 -2.16
N THR A 5 7.44 27.32 -1.64
CA THR A 5 7.46 26.05 -0.91
C THR A 5 7.73 24.88 -1.84
N GLN A 6 7.15 24.89 -3.04
CA GLN A 6 7.39 23.88 -4.08
C GLN A 6 8.85 23.92 -4.56
N GLY A 7 9.37 25.11 -4.86
CA GLY A 7 10.77 25.29 -5.25
C GLY A 7 11.77 24.87 -4.17
N ASN A 8 11.45 25.08 -2.88
CA ASN A 8 12.25 24.58 -1.77
C ASN A 8 12.20 23.03 -1.70
N LEU A 9 11.03 22.42 -1.86
CA LEU A 9 10.90 20.96 -1.88
C LEU A 9 11.73 20.33 -3.00
N ASP A 10 11.65 20.85 -4.22
CA ASP A 10 12.41 20.32 -5.36
C ASP A 10 13.92 20.45 -5.14
N GLN A 11 14.39 21.57 -4.59
CA GLN A 11 15.80 21.75 -4.21
C GLN A 11 16.24 20.74 -3.16
N VAL A 12 15.41 20.50 -2.14
CA VAL A 12 15.68 19.51 -1.08
C VAL A 12 15.78 18.09 -1.66
N LEU A 13 14.85 17.71 -2.54
CA LEU A 13 14.87 16.39 -3.18
C LEU A 13 16.08 16.21 -4.10
N GLN A 14 16.41 17.24 -4.91
CA GLN A 14 17.58 17.23 -5.77
C GLN A 14 18.89 17.14 -4.98
N ALA A 15 19.05 17.95 -3.94
CA ALA A 15 20.22 17.90 -3.06
C ALA A 15 20.35 16.55 -2.34
N GLY A 16 19.21 15.92 -2.04
CA GLY A 16 19.14 14.61 -1.42
C GLY A 16 19.39 13.44 -2.37
N GLY A 17 19.38 13.64 -3.69
CA GLY A 17 19.39 12.55 -4.68
C GLY A 17 18.14 11.67 -4.57
N VAL A 18 17.01 12.25 -4.17
CA VAL A 18 15.75 11.52 -3.96
C VAL A 18 14.90 11.63 -5.23
N ARG A 19 14.66 10.48 -5.87
CA ARG A 19 13.82 10.38 -7.05
C ARG A 19 12.40 9.95 -6.67
N LEU A 20 11.44 10.84 -6.87
CA LEU A 20 10.02 10.58 -6.64
C LEU A 20 9.24 10.71 -7.94
N GLY A 21 8.29 9.81 -8.16
CA GLY A 21 7.32 9.96 -9.22
C GLY A 21 6.22 10.95 -8.83
N ARG A 22 5.36 11.29 -9.79
CA ARG A 22 4.34 12.34 -9.61
C ARG A 22 3.43 12.12 -8.39
N ALA A 23 2.86 10.93 -8.22
CA ALA A 23 1.95 10.65 -7.10
C ALA A 23 2.64 10.77 -5.74
N GLN A 24 3.91 10.35 -5.66
CA GLN A 24 4.71 10.48 -4.44
C GLN A 24 5.05 11.94 -4.14
N HIS A 25 5.40 12.70 -5.18
CA HIS A 25 5.65 14.14 -5.08
C HIS A 25 4.38 14.89 -4.63
N ASP A 26 3.22 14.58 -5.20
CA ASP A 26 1.94 15.18 -4.83
C ASP A 26 1.61 14.91 -3.34
N ARG A 27 1.80 13.68 -2.86
CA ARG A 27 1.62 13.32 -1.45
C ARG A 27 2.62 14.03 -0.53
N LEU A 28 3.90 14.13 -0.94
CA LEU A 28 4.92 14.85 -0.17
C LEU A 28 4.64 16.35 -0.12
N GLY A 29 4.22 16.96 -1.23
CA GLY A 29 3.80 18.36 -1.30
C GLY A 29 2.59 18.62 -0.39
N TRP A 30 1.62 17.69 -0.36
CA TRP A 30 0.51 17.76 0.59
C TRP A 30 1.01 17.70 2.05
N LEU A 31 1.92 16.79 2.38
CA LEU A 31 2.50 16.69 3.73
C LEU A 31 3.24 17.97 4.14
N VAL A 32 4.03 18.55 3.24
CA VAL A 32 4.70 19.84 3.47
C VAL A 32 3.68 20.95 3.71
N GLY A 33 2.57 20.97 2.97
CA GLY A 33 1.46 21.88 3.21
C GLY A 33 0.79 21.67 4.58
N GLN A 34 0.80 20.44 5.11
CA GLN A 34 0.21 20.11 6.41
C GLN A 34 1.15 20.33 7.59
N TYR A 35 2.45 20.06 7.45
CA TYR A 35 3.42 20.05 8.57
C TYR A 35 4.41 21.20 8.53
N GLY A 36 4.65 21.81 7.37
CA GLY A 36 5.68 22.82 7.17
C GLY A 36 6.84 22.30 6.30
N ALA A 37 7.88 23.13 6.20
CA ALA A 37 9.01 22.87 5.30
C ALA A 37 9.69 21.51 5.55
N PRO A 38 10.17 20.84 4.49
CA PRO A 38 10.88 19.58 4.62
C PRO A 38 12.35 19.78 5.05
N THR A 39 12.91 18.81 5.76
CA THR A 39 14.35 18.69 6.05
C THR A 39 14.86 17.29 5.67
N LEU A 40 16.14 17.18 5.30
CA LEU A 40 16.80 15.89 5.04
C LEU A 40 17.53 15.40 6.29
N ASP A 41 17.35 14.11 6.63
CA ASP A 41 18.11 13.32 7.62
C ASP A 41 18.26 13.93 9.03
N GLY A 42 17.61 15.06 9.30
CA GLY A 42 17.75 15.85 10.51
C GLY A 42 16.40 16.17 11.13
N VAL A 43 16.36 16.07 12.46
CA VAL A 43 15.31 16.72 13.25
C VAL A 43 15.77 18.17 13.46
N PRO A 44 14.99 19.18 13.03
CA PRO A 44 15.34 20.56 13.29
C PRO A 44 15.49 20.77 14.80
N ASP A 45 16.54 21.48 15.22
CA ASP A 45 16.89 21.74 16.62
C ASP A 45 15.66 21.99 17.51
N GLY A 46 15.23 20.92 18.21
CA GLY A 46 14.42 20.88 19.42
C GLY A 46 13.07 21.60 19.51
N ARG A 47 12.62 22.42 18.54
CA ARG A 47 11.47 23.33 18.78
C ARG A 47 10.48 23.55 17.63
N HIS A 48 10.69 23.00 16.44
CA HIS A 48 9.77 23.25 15.31
C HIS A 48 9.35 21.96 14.61
N GLY A 49 8.05 21.85 14.35
CA GLY A 49 7.45 20.77 13.55
C GLY A 49 7.79 20.90 12.06
N GLY A 50 7.53 19.85 11.29
CA GLY A 50 7.89 19.81 9.87
C GLY A 50 7.83 18.40 9.27
N VAL A 51 8.24 18.30 8.01
CA VAL A 51 8.44 17.02 7.33
C VAL A 51 9.91 16.64 7.40
N VAL A 52 10.23 15.43 7.86
CA VAL A 52 11.61 14.91 7.88
C VAL A 52 11.70 13.78 6.86
N ILE A 53 12.56 13.94 5.86
CA ILE A 53 12.84 12.97 4.81
C ILE A 53 14.10 12.21 5.19
N LEU A 54 13.98 10.89 5.40
CA LEU A 54 15.09 10.02 5.77
C LEU A 54 15.58 9.26 4.55
N ARG A 55 16.81 9.55 4.12
CA ARG A 55 17.41 8.93 2.93
C ARG A 55 18.10 7.62 3.24
N GLU A 56 18.77 7.58 4.38
CA GLU A 56 19.54 6.43 4.84
C GLU A 56 18.92 5.81 6.10
N PRO A 57 18.97 4.48 6.25
CA PRO A 57 18.46 3.81 7.44
C PRO A 57 19.34 4.17 8.65
N PRO A 58 18.76 4.70 9.74
CA PRO A 58 19.53 4.97 10.95
C PRO A 58 19.93 3.65 11.63
N SER A 59 21.08 3.67 12.32
CA SER A 59 21.44 2.59 13.24
C SER A 59 20.40 2.44 14.36
N GLY A 60 20.34 1.30 15.04
CA GLY A 60 19.38 1.08 16.13
C GLY A 60 19.43 2.18 17.21
N ALA A 61 20.63 2.60 17.62
CA ALA A 61 20.81 3.67 18.60
C ALA A 61 20.37 5.04 18.04
N ALA A 62 20.71 5.35 16.78
CA ALA A 62 20.29 6.59 16.14
C ALA A 62 18.77 6.64 15.95
N ALA A 63 18.13 5.52 15.61
CA ALA A 63 16.69 5.39 15.47
C ALA A 63 15.95 5.63 16.81
N GLU A 64 16.50 5.14 17.92
CA GLU A 64 15.95 5.42 19.26
C GLU A 64 16.04 6.89 19.64
N LEU A 65 17.20 7.52 19.41
CA LEU A 65 17.38 8.96 19.66
C LEU A 65 16.45 9.80 18.77
N PHE A 66 16.37 9.43 17.49
CA PHE A 66 15.47 10.05 16.52
C PHE A 66 14.03 9.97 17.00
N TYR A 67 13.52 8.77 17.31
CA TYR A 67 12.16 8.55 17.80
C TYR A 67 11.85 9.40 19.03
N ARG A 68 12.76 9.48 20.00
CA ARG A 68 12.60 10.27 21.24
C ARG A 68 12.56 11.78 21.00
N SER A 69 13.14 12.26 19.91
CA SER A 69 13.13 13.67 19.55
C SER A 69 11.86 14.10 18.79
N LEU A 70 11.03 13.15 18.33
CA LEU A 70 9.82 13.45 17.58
C LEU A 70 8.70 13.99 18.47
N ASN A 71 7.89 14.87 17.90
CA ASN A 71 6.66 15.38 18.50
C ASN A 71 5.48 15.25 17.50
N PRO A 72 4.22 15.47 17.91
CA PRO A 72 3.05 15.27 17.03
C PRO A 72 2.99 16.24 15.84
N ALA A 73 3.82 17.28 15.83
CA ALA A 73 3.97 18.21 14.72
C ALA A 73 5.07 17.79 13.73
N CYS A 74 5.58 16.56 13.81
CA CYS A 74 6.49 15.97 12.82
C CYS A 74 5.79 14.93 11.95
N ALA A 75 6.10 14.92 10.66
CA ALA A 75 5.81 13.83 9.73
C ALA A 75 7.13 13.27 9.20
N ILE A 76 7.25 11.94 9.17
CA ILE A 76 8.43 11.23 8.68
C ILE A 76 8.11 10.67 7.30
N VAL A 77 9.01 10.85 6.35
CA VAL A 77 8.92 10.33 4.98
C VAL A 77 10.17 9.52 4.67
N ILE A 78 9.97 8.30 4.17
CA ILE A 78 11.04 7.40 3.75
C ILE A 78 10.81 7.09 2.27
N PRO A 79 11.60 7.68 1.34
CA PRO A 79 11.37 7.55 -0.10
C PRO A 79 11.86 6.21 -0.70
N ARG A 80 12.61 5.41 0.07
CA ARG A 80 13.16 4.09 -0.30
C ARG A 80 12.71 3.03 0.71
N SER A 81 11.42 3.05 1.04
CA SER A 81 10.88 2.38 2.22
C SER A 81 10.86 0.86 2.15
N GLU A 82 11.03 0.31 0.94
CA GLU A 82 11.20 -1.11 0.68
C GLU A 82 12.52 -1.66 1.25
N ASN A 83 13.50 -0.80 1.54
CA ASN A 83 14.75 -1.23 2.16
C ASN A 83 14.52 -1.71 3.62
N PRO A 84 14.92 -2.94 3.98
CA PRO A 84 14.70 -3.51 5.31
C PRO A 84 15.47 -2.79 6.43
N GLY A 85 16.51 -2.02 6.12
CA GLY A 85 17.26 -1.22 7.09
C GLY A 85 16.36 -0.21 7.84
N PHE A 86 15.26 0.24 7.24
CA PHE A 86 14.30 1.13 7.90
C PHE A 86 13.33 0.42 8.85
N ASP A 87 13.27 -0.92 8.84
CA ASP A 87 12.25 -1.67 9.58
C ASP A 87 12.28 -1.40 11.08
N PHE A 88 13.48 -1.27 11.66
CA PHE A 88 13.62 -0.96 13.08
C PHE A 88 12.95 0.37 13.44
N LEU A 89 13.22 1.44 12.67
CA LEU A 89 12.57 2.73 12.89
C LEU A 89 11.06 2.68 12.61
N LYS A 90 10.65 2.10 11.48
CA LYS A 90 9.22 1.96 11.12
C LYS A 90 8.44 1.24 12.23
N SER A 91 9.05 0.25 12.90
CA SER A 91 8.41 -0.50 14.01
C SER A 91 8.10 0.34 15.26
N LYS A 92 8.79 1.49 15.43
CA LYS A 92 8.59 2.43 16.54
C LYS A 92 7.56 3.50 16.20
N LEU A 93 7.37 3.78 14.91
CA LEU A 93 6.49 4.83 14.44
C LEU A 93 5.07 4.29 14.20
N THR A 94 4.12 5.22 14.24
CA THR A 94 2.80 4.98 13.66
C THR A 94 2.92 5.18 12.15
N GLU A 95 2.73 4.11 11.40
CA GLU A 95 2.58 4.19 9.96
C GLU A 95 1.25 4.87 9.60
N PHE A 96 1.31 5.88 8.74
CA PHE A 96 0.13 6.59 8.26
C PHE A 96 -0.28 6.14 6.86
N GLY A 97 0.68 5.87 5.98
CA GLY A 97 0.41 5.43 4.63
C GLY A 97 1.65 5.10 3.82
N THR A 98 1.42 4.59 2.60
CA THR A 98 2.44 4.35 1.59
C THR A 98 1.95 4.79 0.21
N VAL A 99 2.88 5.11 -0.69
CA VAL A 99 2.62 5.35 -2.10
C VAL A 99 3.53 4.42 -2.90
N GLY A 100 2.93 3.53 -3.69
CA GLY A 100 3.64 2.56 -4.51
C GLY A 100 4.60 3.18 -5.53
N PRO A 101 5.49 2.38 -6.14
CA PRO A 101 6.41 2.84 -7.17
C PRO A 101 5.68 3.39 -8.41
N CYS A 102 6.28 4.41 -9.03
CA CYS A 102 5.81 5.12 -10.21
C CYS A 102 6.57 4.67 -11.49
N GLY A 103 6.90 3.37 -11.60
CA GLY A 103 7.76 2.87 -12.69
C GLY A 103 9.15 3.52 -12.65
N ALA A 104 9.75 3.74 -13.82
CA ALA A 104 11.10 4.32 -13.90
C ALA A 104 11.20 5.73 -13.30
N ASP A 105 10.14 6.55 -13.34
CA ASP A 105 10.19 7.94 -12.88
C ASP A 105 10.32 8.08 -11.35
N GLY A 106 9.85 7.08 -10.60
CA GLY A 106 9.96 6.99 -9.15
C GLY A 106 9.92 5.54 -8.72
N PRO A 107 11.02 4.79 -8.85
CA PRO A 107 11.00 3.33 -8.83
C PRO A 107 10.94 2.74 -7.43
N HIS A 108 10.93 3.59 -6.40
CA HIS A 108 10.91 3.20 -4.99
C HIS A 108 9.51 3.33 -4.39
N GLU A 109 9.26 2.65 -3.28
CA GLU A 109 8.03 2.85 -2.51
C GLU A 109 8.24 3.95 -1.47
N MET A 110 7.33 4.93 -1.40
CA MET A 110 7.37 5.98 -0.40
C MET A 110 6.51 5.63 0.80
N TRP A 111 7.09 5.57 1.99
CA TRP A 111 6.38 5.40 3.26
C TRP A 111 6.28 6.72 4.01
N TRP A 112 5.20 6.93 4.74
CA TRP A 112 5.07 8.09 5.62
C TRP A 112 4.33 7.78 6.92
N GLY A 113 4.75 8.45 7.99
CA GLY A 113 4.30 8.17 9.35
C GLY A 113 4.72 9.22 10.38
N GLY A 114 4.57 8.89 11.66
CA GLY A 114 4.91 9.78 12.76
C GLY A 114 4.58 9.16 14.12
N ILE A 115 4.42 9.96 15.16
CA ILE A 115 4.14 9.43 16.51
C ILE A 115 2.65 9.26 16.82
N GLY A 116 1.75 9.75 15.96
CA GLY A 116 0.31 9.54 16.11
C GLY A 116 -0.57 10.43 15.25
N TRP A 117 -1.87 10.15 15.26
CA TRP A 117 -2.86 10.73 14.35
C TRP A 117 -3.47 12.07 14.79
N ALA A 118 -3.08 12.60 15.96
CA ALA A 118 -3.78 13.72 16.59
C ALA A 118 -3.91 14.95 15.68
N ARG A 119 -2.84 15.32 14.97
CA ARG A 119 -2.84 16.46 14.03
C ARG A 119 -3.87 16.28 12.91
N PHE A 120 -3.88 15.10 12.27
CA PHE A 120 -4.80 14.81 11.18
C PHE A 120 -6.24 14.65 11.63
N LEU A 121 -6.49 14.06 12.80
CA LEU A 121 -7.83 13.94 13.35
C LEU A 121 -8.43 15.33 13.64
N ALA A 122 -7.63 16.24 14.22
CA ALA A 122 -8.04 17.63 14.42
C ALA A 122 -8.34 18.35 13.10
N ALA A 123 -7.44 18.25 12.11
CA ALA A 123 -7.62 18.87 10.80
C ALA A 123 -8.82 18.30 10.02
N ALA A 124 -9.01 16.98 10.04
CA ALA A 124 -10.14 16.30 9.42
C ALA A 124 -11.47 16.70 10.05
N GLY A 125 -11.49 17.03 11.35
CA GLY A 125 -12.67 17.55 12.05
C GLY A 125 -13.20 18.87 11.44
N ALA A 126 -12.33 19.68 10.84
CA ALA A 126 -12.70 20.91 10.15
C ALA A 126 -13.08 20.70 8.67
N SER A 127 -12.79 19.52 8.10
CA SER A 127 -13.09 19.22 6.70
C SER A 127 -14.60 19.12 6.45
N VAL A 128 -15.03 19.66 5.31
CA VAL A 128 -16.41 19.51 4.80
C VAL A 128 -16.56 18.30 3.89
N LEU A 129 -15.46 17.72 3.40
CA LEU A 129 -15.47 16.56 2.51
C LEU A 129 -15.89 15.31 3.29
N ARG A 130 -16.85 14.57 2.73
CA ARG A 130 -17.38 13.35 3.33
C ARG A 130 -17.55 12.28 2.25
N PRO A 131 -17.23 11.02 2.55
CA PRO A 131 -17.57 9.92 1.66
C PRO A 131 -19.08 9.61 1.77
N ARG A 132 -19.65 9.00 0.73
CA ARG A 132 -20.91 8.29 0.88
C ARG A 132 -20.65 7.02 1.67
N ILE A 133 -21.44 6.80 2.73
CA ILE A 133 -21.39 5.56 3.49
C ILE A 133 -22.17 4.50 2.72
N VAL A 134 -21.55 3.37 2.44
CA VAL A 134 -22.20 2.24 1.78
C VAL A 134 -22.12 1.01 2.67
N SER A 135 -23.17 0.21 2.69
CA SER A 135 -23.23 -1.02 3.46
C SER A 135 -24.21 -2.00 2.82
N CYS A 136 -24.00 -3.28 3.07
CA CYS A 136 -24.91 -4.33 2.65
C CYS A 136 -25.06 -5.39 3.74
N HIS A 137 -26.17 -6.13 3.69
CA HIS A 137 -26.44 -7.26 4.57
C HIS A 137 -27.28 -8.33 3.85
N PRO A 138 -27.30 -9.58 4.31
CA PRO A 138 -28.14 -10.62 3.72
C PRO A 138 -29.64 -10.29 3.79
N ARG A 139 -30.39 -10.60 2.71
CA ARG A 139 -31.86 -10.47 2.61
C ARG A 139 -32.56 -11.63 3.32
N GLY A 140 -32.42 -11.72 4.63
CA GLY A 140 -33.00 -12.81 5.43
C GLY A 140 -32.63 -12.70 6.90
N VAL A 141 -31.53 -12.00 7.18
CA VAL A 141 -31.10 -11.63 8.52
C VAL A 141 -31.93 -10.44 9.04
N ASP A 142 -32.23 -10.46 10.34
CA ASP A 142 -32.93 -9.39 11.05
C ASP A 142 -32.29 -8.01 10.76
N ALA A 143 -33.10 -7.12 10.17
CA ALA A 143 -32.68 -5.79 9.77
C ALA A 143 -32.26 -4.90 10.95
N VAL A 144 -32.53 -5.30 12.19
CA VAL A 144 -32.17 -4.58 13.42
C VAL A 144 -30.69 -4.19 13.47
N ALA A 145 -29.78 -5.04 12.97
CA ALA A 145 -28.35 -4.70 12.91
C ALA A 145 -28.11 -3.44 12.06
N SER A 146 -28.72 -3.37 10.87
CA SER A 146 -28.61 -2.23 9.95
C SER A 146 -29.28 -0.95 10.45
N LEU A 147 -30.28 -1.06 11.33
CA LEU A 147 -30.98 0.10 11.89
C LEU A 147 -30.04 1.01 12.69
N ARG A 148 -29.09 0.44 13.44
CA ARG A 148 -28.12 1.25 14.21
C ARG A 148 -27.25 2.10 13.30
N LEU A 149 -26.77 1.51 12.20
CA LEU A 149 -26.01 2.24 11.20
C LEU A 149 -26.87 3.34 10.58
N ARG A 150 -28.09 3.03 10.12
CA ARG A 150 -29.05 4.02 9.56
C ARG A 150 -29.28 5.19 10.51
N HIS A 151 -29.63 4.93 11.77
CA HIS A 151 -29.83 5.99 12.77
C HIS A 151 -28.57 6.83 12.98
N SER A 152 -27.38 6.21 12.95
CA SER A 152 -26.13 6.97 13.08
C SER A 152 -25.86 7.88 11.87
N LEU A 153 -26.25 7.46 10.65
CA LEU A 153 -26.15 8.29 9.44
C LEU A 153 -27.10 9.48 9.50
N GLU A 154 -28.35 9.27 9.91
CA GLU A 154 -29.35 10.34 10.07
C GLU A 154 -28.88 11.36 11.12
N ARG A 155 -28.45 10.88 12.30
CA ARG A 155 -27.94 11.71 13.39
C ARG A 155 -26.74 12.56 12.97
N LEU A 156 -25.86 12.02 12.14
CA LEU A 156 -24.65 12.69 11.68
C LEU A 156 -24.84 13.46 10.35
N GLN A 157 -26.05 13.41 9.78
CA GLN A 157 -26.38 13.99 8.46
C GLN A 157 -25.38 13.52 7.39
N LEU A 158 -25.26 12.20 7.26
CA LEU A 158 -24.37 11.54 6.30
C LEU A 158 -25.19 10.88 5.20
N ASP A 159 -24.72 11.05 3.97
CA ASP A 159 -25.21 10.32 2.82
C ASP A 159 -24.93 8.83 2.95
N GLY A 160 -25.99 8.03 2.84
CA GLY A 160 -25.96 6.58 3.01
C GLY A 160 -26.53 5.82 1.83
N HIS A 161 -26.03 4.60 1.61
CA HIS A 161 -26.71 3.56 0.86
C HIS A 161 -26.57 2.23 1.62
N ILE A 162 -27.68 1.73 2.15
CA ILE A 162 -27.71 0.46 2.88
C ILE A 162 -28.80 -0.41 2.27
N GLU A 163 -28.41 -1.53 1.68
CA GLU A 163 -29.35 -2.45 1.05
C GLU A 163 -29.17 -3.90 1.51
N ALA A 164 -30.28 -4.62 1.54
CA ALA A 164 -30.27 -6.06 1.66
C ALA A 164 -29.94 -6.66 0.28
N ILE A 165 -28.99 -7.60 0.24
CA ILE A 165 -28.61 -8.32 -0.98
C ILE A 165 -28.91 -9.81 -0.83
N ASP A 166 -29.17 -10.46 -1.96
CA ASP A 166 -29.32 -11.90 -2.03
C ASP A 166 -27.93 -12.54 -1.91
N THR A 167 -27.79 -13.46 -0.96
CA THR A 167 -26.52 -14.12 -0.64
C THR A 167 -26.64 -15.63 -0.88
N GLN A 168 -25.52 -16.29 -1.21
CA GLN A 168 -25.46 -17.74 -1.33
C GLN A 168 -25.71 -18.44 0.01
N LEU A 169 -25.33 -17.78 1.11
CA LEU A 169 -25.56 -18.23 2.47
C LEU A 169 -26.51 -17.25 3.16
N ASP A 170 -27.64 -17.74 3.63
CA ASP A 170 -28.73 -16.89 4.15
C ASP A 170 -28.32 -16.03 5.36
N ASP A 171 -27.32 -16.47 6.13
CA ASP A 171 -26.92 -15.88 7.41
C ASP A 171 -25.70 -14.96 7.33
N ARG A 172 -24.99 -14.91 6.19
CA ARG A 172 -23.70 -14.19 6.09
C ARG A 172 -23.38 -13.71 4.68
N LEU A 173 -22.50 -12.71 4.62
CA LEU A 173 -21.91 -12.24 3.37
C LEU A 173 -20.59 -12.96 3.09
N LEU A 174 -20.43 -13.43 1.87
CA LEU A 174 -19.15 -13.90 1.34
C LEU A 174 -18.32 -12.73 0.79
N CYS A 175 -17.00 -12.91 0.71
CA CYS A 175 -16.08 -11.86 0.27
C CYS A 175 -16.41 -11.35 -1.14
N PHE A 176 -16.73 -12.25 -2.08
CA PHE A 176 -17.05 -11.85 -3.46
C PHE A 176 -18.36 -11.07 -3.54
N GLU A 177 -19.37 -11.39 -2.72
CA GLU A 177 -20.65 -10.67 -2.69
C GLU A 177 -20.45 -9.23 -2.20
N LYS A 178 -19.58 -9.03 -1.19
CA LYS A 178 -19.19 -7.69 -0.73
C LYS A 178 -18.44 -6.93 -1.82
N ALA A 179 -17.48 -7.57 -2.49
CA ALA A 179 -16.71 -6.94 -3.57
C ALA A 179 -17.60 -6.55 -4.76
N GLU A 180 -18.56 -7.41 -5.15
CA GLU A 180 -19.56 -7.11 -6.20
C GLU A 180 -20.49 -5.96 -5.80
N PHE A 181 -20.96 -5.94 -4.55
CA PHE A 181 -21.71 -4.82 -4.01
C PHE A 181 -20.90 -3.51 -4.13
N MET A 182 -19.63 -3.53 -3.72
CA MET A 182 -18.76 -2.36 -3.80
C MET A 182 -18.54 -1.88 -5.23
N VAL A 183 -18.36 -2.80 -6.19
CA VAL A 183 -18.31 -2.48 -7.62
C VAL A 183 -19.61 -1.84 -8.11
N ARG A 184 -20.76 -2.35 -7.69
CA ARG A 184 -22.06 -1.77 -8.05
C ARG A 184 -22.20 -0.36 -7.50
N MET A 185 -21.79 -0.14 -6.26
CA MET A 185 -21.78 1.19 -5.63
C MET A 185 -20.79 2.14 -6.32
N TRP A 186 -19.62 1.65 -6.72
CA TRP A 186 -18.62 2.43 -7.47
C TRP A 186 -19.16 2.95 -8.80
N ASN A 187 -19.93 2.13 -9.52
CA ASN A 187 -20.54 2.51 -10.79
C ASN A 187 -21.73 3.48 -10.59
N LYS A 188 -22.46 3.34 -9.48
CA LYS A 188 -23.67 4.12 -9.18
C LYS A 188 -23.37 5.54 -8.69
N TYR A 189 -22.37 5.68 -7.83
CA TYR A 189 -22.06 6.93 -7.14
C TYR A 189 -20.78 7.56 -7.68
N ARG A 190 -20.71 8.89 -7.69
CA ARG A 190 -19.57 9.65 -8.25
C ARG A 190 -18.64 10.19 -7.17
N GLU A 191 -19.11 10.25 -5.94
CA GLU A 191 -18.39 10.61 -4.73
C GLU A 191 -17.58 9.42 -4.17
N PRO A 192 -16.53 9.68 -3.36
CA PRO A 192 -15.79 8.62 -2.66
C PRO A 192 -16.70 7.75 -1.79
N LEU A 193 -16.34 6.47 -1.69
CA LEU A 193 -17.12 5.49 -0.94
C LEU A 193 -16.40 5.13 0.35
N LEU A 194 -17.16 4.95 1.43
CA LEU A 194 -16.71 4.30 2.65
C LEU A 194 -17.64 3.14 2.96
N PHE A 195 -17.14 1.93 2.74
CA PHE A 195 -17.81 0.73 3.22
C PHE A 195 -17.69 0.64 4.74
N VAL A 196 -18.80 0.32 5.38
CA VAL A 196 -18.85 -0.03 6.80
C VAL A 196 -19.80 -1.22 6.97
N ASP A 197 -19.42 -2.20 7.80
CA ASP A 197 -20.29 -3.34 8.11
C ASP A 197 -21.67 -2.88 8.61
N ALA A 198 -22.72 -3.61 8.23
CA ALA A 198 -24.11 -3.23 8.52
C ALA A 198 -24.42 -3.17 10.02
N ALA A 199 -23.69 -3.93 10.85
CA ALA A 199 -23.86 -3.93 12.31
C ALA A 199 -23.09 -2.81 13.04
N ALA A 200 -22.34 -1.97 12.31
CA ALA A 200 -21.54 -0.93 12.91
C ALA A 200 -22.35 0.29 13.38
N ILE A 201 -21.74 1.10 14.23
CA ILE A 201 -22.27 2.38 14.69
C ILE A 201 -21.24 3.47 14.39
N LEU A 202 -21.66 4.51 13.66
CA LEU A 202 -20.86 5.72 13.52
C LEU A 202 -21.11 6.60 14.75
N ARG A 203 -20.05 6.88 15.50
CA ARG A 203 -20.13 7.82 16.64
C ARG A 203 -19.87 9.25 16.20
N GLU A 204 -18.94 9.41 15.26
CA GLU A 204 -18.56 10.67 14.64
C GLU A 204 -18.57 10.53 13.11
N ALA A 205 -18.57 11.65 12.40
CA ALA A 205 -18.47 11.64 10.94
C ALA A 205 -17.05 11.16 10.52
N PRO A 206 -16.92 10.10 9.70
CA PRO A 206 -15.63 9.52 9.31
C PRO A 206 -14.94 10.34 8.22
N ARG A 207 -14.45 11.53 8.58
CA ARG A 207 -13.91 12.53 7.63
C ARG A 207 -12.45 12.32 7.25
N LEU A 208 -11.69 11.57 8.06
CA LEU A 208 -10.25 11.40 7.88
C LEU A 208 -9.87 10.91 6.47
N PRO A 209 -10.45 9.83 5.92
CA PRO A 209 -10.02 9.32 4.61
C PRO A 209 -10.21 10.35 3.49
N SER A 210 -11.34 11.07 3.48
CA SER A 210 -11.64 12.10 2.49
C SER A 210 -10.79 13.35 2.66
N PHE A 211 -10.45 13.73 3.89
CA PHE A 211 -9.51 14.81 4.18
C PHE A 211 -8.10 14.48 3.65
N LEU A 212 -7.67 13.22 3.78
CA LEU A 212 -6.35 12.78 3.32
C LEU A 212 -6.24 12.68 1.80
N GLY A 213 -7.35 12.60 1.07
CA GLY A 213 -7.37 12.57 -0.40
C GLY A 213 -6.59 11.40 -0.99
N CYS A 214 -6.61 10.24 -0.33
CA CYS A 214 -5.91 9.03 -0.76
C CYS A 214 -6.75 8.20 -1.76
N ASP A 215 -6.11 7.22 -2.41
CA ASP A 215 -6.80 6.28 -3.28
C ASP A 215 -7.60 5.27 -2.46
N VAL A 216 -6.99 4.74 -1.39
CA VAL A 216 -7.60 3.74 -0.52
C VAL A 216 -7.24 4.00 0.93
N ALA A 217 -8.18 3.75 1.84
CA ALA A 217 -7.88 3.73 3.27
C ALA A 217 -8.57 2.59 3.99
N LEU A 218 -7.85 1.90 4.87
CA LEU A 218 -8.34 0.75 5.62
C LEU A 218 -7.51 0.51 6.88
N HIS A 219 -7.98 -0.35 7.78
CA HIS A 219 -7.26 -0.65 9.01
C HIS A 219 -6.38 -1.90 8.88
N LYS A 220 -5.14 -1.82 9.41
CA LYS A 220 -4.29 -2.99 9.67
C LYS A 220 -4.61 -3.62 11.02
N TRP A 221 -5.38 -4.69 11.01
CA TRP A 221 -5.62 -5.53 12.18
C TRP A 221 -4.38 -6.36 12.51
N ASN A 222 -4.10 -6.59 13.80
CA ASN A 222 -2.89 -7.27 14.28
C ASN A 222 -1.57 -6.71 13.71
N ARG A 223 -1.56 -5.45 13.24
CA ARG A 223 -0.45 -4.77 12.54
C ARG A 223 -0.14 -5.28 11.12
N TRP A 224 -0.90 -6.22 10.57
CA TRP A 224 -0.59 -6.79 9.27
C TRP A 224 -1.82 -7.18 8.43
N GLU A 225 -2.91 -7.64 9.04
CA GLU A 225 -4.11 -8.10 8.32
C GLU A 225 -4.90 -6.91 7.85
N MET A 226 -5.28 -6.90 6.57
CA MET A 226 -6.18 -5.89 6.06
C MET A 226 -7.61 -6.24 6.50
N SER A 227 -8.31 -5.29 7.10
CA SER A 227 -9.72 -5.44 7.41
C SER A 227 -10.58 -4.67 6.41
N ALA A 228 -11.51 -5.38 5.76
CA ALA A 228 -12.50 -4.75 4.88
C ALA A 228 -13.76 -4.29 5.63
N ARG A 229 -13.82 -4.39 6.96
CA ARG A 229 -14.94 -3.89 7.78
C ARG A 229 -15.11 -2.38 7.73
N THR A 230 -14.00 -1.68 7.48
CA THR A 230 -13.95 -0.25 7.17
C THR A 230 -13.02 -0.06 5.98
N LEU A 231 -13.59 0.13 4.78
CA LEU A 231 -12.82 0.27 3.53
C LEU A 231 -13.24 1.55 2.79
N TYR A 232 -12.33 2.50 2.70
CA TYR A 232 -12.49 3.72 1.91
C TYR A 232 -11.91 3.52 0.50
N LEU A 233 -12.65 3.98 -0.50
CA LEU A 233 -12.19 4.10 -1.88
C LEU A 233 -12.39 5.53 -2.37
N GLY A 234 -11.27 6.20 -2.62
CA GLY A 234 -11.21 7.48 -3.33
C GLY A 234 -11.64 7.31 -4.79
N ARG A 235 -12.00 8.40 -5.47
CA ARG A 235 -12.46 8.35 -6.87
C ARG A 235 -11.33 8.48 -7.88
N SER A 236 -10.35 7.59 -7.78
CA SER A 236 -9.21 7.50 -8.70
C SER A 236 -9.24 6.22 -9.52
N ALA A 237 -8.50 6.22 -10.62
CA ALA A 237 -8.31 5.02 -11.44
C ALA A 237 -7.53 3.93 -10.68
N HIS A 238 -6.65 4.30 -9.75
CA HIS A 238 -5.90 3.33 -8.93
C HIS A 238 -6.80 2.64 -7.91
N ALA A 239 -7.71 3.38 -7.26
CA ALA A 239 -8.72 2.83 -6.37
C ALA A 239 -9.67 1.86 -7.11
N GLU A 240 -10.08 2.20 -8.34
CA GLU A 240 -10.84 1.28 -9.18
C GLU A 240 -10.04 0.01 -9.49
N ARG A 241 -8.77 0.14 -9.86
CA ARG A 241 -7.92 -1.01 -10.17
C ARG A 241 -7.81 -1.97 -8.98
N LEU A 242 -7.66 -1.44 -7.77
CA LEU A 242 -7.68 -2.24 -6.53
C LEU A 242 -9.02 -2.96 -6.36
N LEU A 243 -10.13 -2.23 -6.50
CA LEU A 243 -11.48 -2.79 -6.33
C LEU A 243 -11.74 -3.93 -7.33
N ARG A 244 -11.32 -3.76 -8.60
CA ARG A 244 -11.43 -4.80 -9.63
C ARG A 244 -10.56 -6.01 -9.33
N ALA A 245 -9.32 -5.81 -8.88
CA ALA A 245 -8.42 -6.89 -8.50
C ALA A 245 -9.00 -7.69 -7.31
N TRP A 246 -9.54 -6.99 -6.31
CA TRP A 246 -10.18 -7.63 -5.16
C TRP A 246 -11.43 -8.42 -5.57
N GLN A 247 -12.30 -7.87 -6.43
CA GLN A 247 -13.45 -8.59 -6.98
C GLN A 247 -13.03 -9.90 -7.68
N GLN A 248 -12.01 -9.84 -8.54
CA GLN A 248 -11.52 -11.00 -9.29
C GLN A 248 -10.97 -12.08 -8.37
N LEU A 249 -10.12 -11.71 -7.40
CA LEU A 249 -9.57 -12.67 -6.44
C LEU A 249 -10.64 -13.28 -5.55
N ALA A 250 -11.58 -12.47 -5.07
CA ALA A 250 -12.67 -12.96 -4.23
C ALA A 250 -13.57 -13.95 -4.96
N ALA A 251 -13.85 -13.71 -6.25
CA ALA A 251 -14.61 -14.64 -7.08
C ALA A 251 -13.84 -15.93 -7.40
N ALA A 252 -12.52 -15.83 -7.63
CA ALA A 252 -11.68 -16.98 -7.95
C ALA A 252 -11.40 -17.89 -6.75
N TYR A 253 -11.36 -17.33 -5.54
CA TYR A 253 -10.95 -18.03 -4.32
C TYR A 253 -11.94 -17.84 -3.17
N PRO A 254 -13.21 -18.26 -3.32
CA PRO A 254 -14.28 -17.97 -2.35
C PRO A 254 -14.09 -18.63 -0.97
N ALA A 255 -13.23 -19.65 -0.87
CA ALA A 255 -12.92 -20.32 0.39
C ALA A 255 -11.81 -19.63 1.21
N ILE A 256 -11.11 -18.65 0.62
CA ILE A 256 -10.06 -17.89 1.31
C ILE A 256 -10.69 -16.68 1.99
N TRP A 257 -10.20 -16.35 3.18
CA TRP A 257 -10.76 -15.24 3.96
C TRP A 257 -10.47 -13.88 3.34
N GLU A 258 -11.38 -12.95 3.61
CA GLU A 258 -11.43 -11.63 2.98
C GLU A 258 -10.16 -10.82 3.17
N GLY A 259 -9.64 -10.75 4.40
CA GLY A 259 -8.48 -9.92 4.70
C GLY A 259 -7.22 -10.33 3.93
N TYR A 260 -7.04 -11.62 3.66
CA TYR A 260 -5.94 -12.08 2.81
C TYR A 260 -6.16 -11.73 1.35
N LEU A 261 -7.36 -11.96 0.81
CA LEU A 261 -7.66 -11.63 -0.59
C LEU A 261 -7.53 -10.13 -0.87
N LEU A 262 -7.92 -9.29 0.07
CA LEU A 262 -7.74 -7.84 -0.02
C LEU A 262 -6.25 -7.45 0.05
N ASP A 263 -5.46 -8.09 0.91
CA ASP A 263 -4.01 -7.91 0.96
C ASP A 263 -3.32 -8.31 -0.36
N GLN A 264 -3.74 -9.42 -0.96
CA GLN A 264 -3.22 -9.86 -2.27
C GLN A 264 -3.62 -8.88 -3.38
N ALA A 265 -4.88 -8.42 -3.40
CA ALA A 265 -5.33 -7.40 -4.35
C ALA A 265 -4.54 -6.09 -4.21
N TRP A 266 -4.29 -5.66 -2.97
CA TRP A 266 -3.46 -4.50 -2.67
C TRP A 266 -2.04 -4.67 -3.17
N SER A 267 -1.41 -5.81 -2.90
CA SER A 267 -0.03 -6.14 -3.30
C SER A 267 0.15 -6.15 -4.82
N LEU A 268 -0.80 -6.77 -5.53
CA LEU A 268 -0.82 -6.80 -6.98
C LEU A 268 -1.03 -5.40 -7.58
N THR A 269 -1.90 -4.60 -6.97
CA THR A 269 -2.20 -3.26 -7.48
C THR A 269 -1.05 -2.30 -7.23
N SER A 270 -0.50 -2.27 -6.02
CA SER A 270 0.58 -1.35 -5.63
C SER A 270 1.90 -1.62 -6.34
N SER A 271 2.14 -2.85 -6.82
CA SER A 271 3.30 -3.14 -7.67
C SER A 271 3.17 -2.61 -9.09
N GLN A 272 1.94 -2.39 -9.57
CA GLN A 272 1.65 -2.00 -10.96
C GLN A 272 1.32 -0.52 -11.14
N VAL A 273 0.85 0.13 -10.08
CA VAL A 273 0.50 1.56 -10.06
C VAL A 273 0.92 2.19 -8.74
N PRO A 274 1.19 3.51 -8.71
CA PRO A 274 1.52 4.21 -7.47
C PRO A 274 0.27 4.46 -6.64
N LEU A 275 -0.25 3.38 -6.06
CA LEU A 275 -1.45 3.39 -5.22
C LEU A 275 -1.17 4.12 -3.90
N ASP A 276 -1.88 5.22 -3.65
CA ASP A 276 -1.78 6.00 -2.42
C ASP A 276 -2.68 5.39 -1.33
N THR A 277 -2.06 4.66 -0.41
CA THR A 277 -2.71 3.88 0.63
C THR A 277 -2.55 4.53 1.99
N VAL A 278 -3.66 4.64 2.72
CA VAL A 278 -3.69 5.13 4.11
C VAL A 278 -4.12 4.02 5.07
N TRP A 279 -3.43 3.93 6.20
CA TRP A 279 -3.73 2.96 7.25
C TRP A 279 -4.51 3.61 8.39
N LEU A 280 -5.83 3.43 8.40
CA LEU A 280 -6.71 4.12 9.33
C LEU A 280 -6.37 3.78 10.80
N PRO A 281 -6.44 4.78 11.70
CA PRO A 281 -6.20 4.56 13.12
C PRO A 281 -7.24 3.61 13.71
N ARG A 282 -6.89 3.02 14.87
CA ARG A 282 -7.77 2.08 15.58
C ARG A 282 -9.18 2.63 15.86
N SER A 283 -9.35 3.95 15.95
CA SER A 283 -10.68 4.57 16.13
C SER A 283 -11.65 4.30 14.96
N TYR A 284 -11.17 3.89 13.78
CA TYR A 284 -12.00 3.53 12.62
C TYR A 284 -12.31 2.03 12.55
N HIS A 285 -11.81 1.23 13.50
CA HIS A 285 -11.97 -0.22 13.55
C HIS A 285 -12.07 -0.75 15.00
N ALA A 286 -12.68 0.01 15.91
CA ALA A 286 -12.78 -0.46 17.29
C ALA A 286 -13.89 -1.50 17.43
N LEU A 287 -13.63 -2.62 18.09
CA LEU A 287 -14.66 -3.58 18.43
C LEU A 287 -15.36 -3.19 19.74
N LYS A 288 -16.64 -3.52 19.88
CA LYS A 288 -17.36 -3.38 21.15
C LYS A 288 -16.68 -4.22 22.23
N GLY A 289 -16.30 -3.56 23.33
CA GLY A 289 -15.55 -4.18 24.44
C GLY A 289 -14.03 -3.91 24.40
N ASP A 290 -13.50 -3.39 23.30
CA ASP A 290 -12.10 -2.99 23.23
C ASP A 290 -11.80 -1.76 24.11
N LEU A 291 -10.55 -1.68 24.60
CA LEU A 291 -10.04 -0.49 25.32
C LEU A 291 -10.22 0.82 24.53
N GLY A 292 -10.19 0.76 23.19
CA GLY A 292 -10.37 1.91 22.30
C GLY A 292 -11.83 2.23 21.96
N ALA A 293 -12.79 1.42 22.38
CA ALA A 293 -14.19 1.54 21.97
C ALA A 293 -14.82 2.88 22.36
N SER A 294 -14.41 3.48 23.48
CA SER A 294 -14.94 4.77 23.95
C SER A 294 -14.59 5.94 23.04
N ARG A 295 -13.45 5.88 22.33
CA ARG A 295 -12.93 6.91 21.42
C ARG A 295 -13.07 6.54 19.94
N ALA A 296 -13.91 5.56 19.64
CA ALA A 296 -14.11 5.09 18.29
C ALA A 296 -14.89 6.12 17.45
N THR A 297 -14.42 6.41 16.25
CA THR A 297 -15.20 7.05 15.18
C THR A 297 -16.21 6.05 14.63
N ILE A 298 -15.78 4.80 14.42
CA ILE A 298 -16.59 3.68 13.94
C ILE A 298 -16.45 2.54 14.95
N LEU A 299 -17.58 2.11 15.52
CA LEU A 299 -17.65 0.99 16.44
C LEU A 299 -18.28 -0.21 15.74
N HIS A 300 -17.59 -1.34 15.75
CA HIS A 300 -18.08 -2.61 15.20
C HIS A 300 -18.61 -3.49 16.34
N ASP A 301 -19.87 -3.93 16.21
CA ASP A 301 -20.57 -4.69 17.25
C ASP A 301 -20.41 -6.22 17.12
N GLN A 302 -19.92 -6.72 15.99
CA GLN A 302 -19.70 -8.15 15.75
C GLN A 302 -18.24 -8.53 16.03
N GLN A 303 -18.01 -9.70 16.64
CA GLN A 303 -16.67 -10.27 16.72
C GLN A 303 -16.16 -10.63 15.32
N THR A 304 -14.85 -10.57 15.14
CA THR A 304 -14.19 -10.99 13.89
C THR A 304 -14.27 -12.50 13.75
N THR A 305 -14.63 -12.96 12.55
CA THR A 305 -14.74 -14.38 12.22
C THR A 305 -13.53 -14.86 11.41
N THR A 306 -13.36 -16.17 11.31
CA THR A 306 -12.29 -16.80 10.50
C THR A 306 -12.45 -16.61 9.00
N LEU A 307 -13.64 -16.16 8.55
CA LEU A 307 -13.93 -15.79 7.16
C LEU A 307 -13.47 -14.36 6.83
N GLU A 308 -13.33 -13.51 7.85
CA GLU A 308 -12.89 -12.13 7.69
C GLU A 308 -11.39 -12.00 7.93
N LEU A 309 -10.91 -12.59 9.03
CA LEU A 309 -9.53 -12.53 9.50
C LEU A 309 -9.00 -13.95 9.75
N GLY A 310 -7.68 -14.15 9.63
CA GLY A 310 -7.10 -15.49 9.63
C GLY A 310 -7.37 -16.24 10.95
N PRO A 311 -7.65 -17.56 10.91
CA PRO A 311 -7.98 -18.35 12.11
C PRO A 311 -6.79 -18.63 13.05
N ASP A 312 -5.55 -18.34 12.65
CA ASP A 312 -4.37 -18.80 13.39
C ASP A 312 -3.22 -17.75 13.41
N PRO A 313 -2.76 -17.30 14.60
CA PRO A 313 -1.52 -16.55 14.75
C PRO A 313 -0.28 -17.24 14.17
N GLY A 314 -0.30 -18.58 14.03
CA GLY A 314 0.73 -19.43 13.41
C GLY A 314 0.64 -19.55 11.88
N PHE A 315 -0.53 -19.34 11.26
CA PHE A 315 -0.66 -19.28 9.80
C PHE A 315 0.17 -18.13 9.21
N ALA A 316 0.26 -17.03 9.95
CA ALA A 316 1.22 -15.98 9.68
C ALA A 316 2.66 -16.53 9.56
N GLY A 317 3.10 -17.49 10.36
CA GLY A 317 4.43 -18.11 10.18
C GLY A 317 4.54 -19.04 8.96
N ILE A 318 3.44 -19.68 8.54
CA ILE A 318 3.40 -20.67 7.45
C ILE A 318 3.29 -20.00 6.06
N VAL A 319 2.59 -18.86 5.98
CA VAL A 319 2.39 -18.11 4.73
C VAL A 319 3.26 -16.85 4.65
N ARG A 320 3.83 -16.37 5.76
CA ARG A 320 4.81 -15.28 5.72
C ARG A 320 6.23 -15.78 5.52
N THR A 321 6.60 -15.71 4.26
CA THR A 321 7.80 -14.99 3.85
C THR A 321 7.31 -13.92 2.84
N ALA A 322 7.10 -12.63 3.24
CA ALA A 322 6.41 -11.43 2.61
C ALA A 322 6.61 -9.96 3.22
N ARG A 323 7.60 -9.09 2.86
CA ARG A 323 8.20 -7.81 3.39
C ARG A 323 8.06 -6.76 2.30
N ARG A 324 7.31 -5.71 2.61
CA ARG A 324 7.33 -4.37 2.01
C ARG A 324 6.93 -3.38 3.08
N ALA A 325 7.65 -2.27 3.19
CA ALA A 325 7.25 -1.06 3.93
C ALA A 325 6.31 -1.29 5.15
N GLY A 326 6.71 -2.15 6.10
CA GLY A 326 5.89 -2.53 7.26
C GLY A 326 5.34 -3.97 7.29
N ARG A 327 5.70 -4.82 6.31
CA ARG A 327 5.44 -6.29 6.26
C ARG A 327 6.73 -7.11 6.47
N THR A 328 6.68 -8.46 6.50
CA THR A 328 7.81 -9.43 6.70
C THR A 328 8.00 -10.58 5.64
N GLY A 329 9.04 -10.58 4.71
CA GLY A 329 9.63 -11.52 3.63
C GLY A 329 9.53 -11.24 2.04
N ALA A 330 9.49 -12.17 1.06
CA ALA A 330 9.25 -11.82 -0.39
C ALA A 330 8.56 -12.95 -1.19
N ARG A 331 7.44 -12.65 -1.88
CA ARG A 331 6.72 -13.56 -2.82
C ARG A 331 6.21 -12.85 -4.08
N ASP A 332 5.72 -11.62 -3.94
CA ASP A 332 5.17 -10.83 -5.06
C ASP A 332 6.15 -9.77 -5.57
N ALA A 333 6.23 -9.64 -6.90
CA ALA A 333 7.08 -8.67 -7.60
C ALA A 333 6.94 -7.26 -7.02
N PHE A 334 8.00 -6.75 -6.39
CA PHE A 334 8.11 -5.39 -5.83
C PHE A 334 7.51 -4.35 -6.78
N MET A 335 7.87 -4.43 -8.05
CA MET A 335 7.36 -3.56 -9.07
C MET A 335 7.14 -4.34 -10.36
N VAL A 336 6.07 -4.00 -11.05
CA VAL A 336 5.73 -4.53 -12.36
C VAL A 336 5.68 -3.37 -13.34
N MET A 337 6.46 -3.44 -14.40
CA MET A 337 6.41 -2.50 -15.52
C MET A 337 5.93 -3.22 -16.77
N THR A 338 5.16 -2.53 -17.60
CA THR A 338 4.71 -3.01 -18.91
C THR A 338 5.28 -2.13 -20.00
N SER A 339 5.73 -2.72 -21.09
CA SER A 339 6.22 -1.99 -22.26
C SER A 339 5.19 -1.98 -23.39
N LYS A 340 5.49 -1.25 -24.47
CA LYS A 340 4.71 -1.27 -25.71
C LYS A 340 5.12 -2.39 -26.66
N ALA A 341 6.02 -3.29 -26.25
CA ALA A 341 6.44 -4.40 -27.10
C ALA A 341 5.22 -5.28 -27.44
N ALA A 342 5.16 -5.76 -28.68
CA ALA A 342 4.03 -6.56 -29.16
C ALA A 342 4.01 -7.99 -28.58
N THR A 343 5.06 -8.40 -27.88
CA THR A 343 5.24 -9.74 -27.33
C THR A 343 4.56 -9.86 -25.96
N THR A 344 4.13 -11.08 -25.63
CA THR A 344 3.64 -11.42 -24.29
C THR A 344 4.74 -11.99 -23.38
N SER A 345 6.00 -12.02 -23.84
CA SER A 345 7.11 -12.54 -23.04
C SER A 345 7.45 -11.57 -21.90
N GLY A 346 7.54 -12.12 -20.69
CA GLY A 346 7.94 -11.37 -19.51
C GLY A 346 9.36 -11.71 -19.07
N ILE A 347 9.95 -10.78 -18.32
CA ILE A 347 11.23 -10.96 -17.64
C ILE A 347 11.07 -10.66 -16.15
N ALA A 348 11.60 -11.55 -15.31
CA ALA A 348 11.69 -11.42 -13.88
C ALA A 348 13.14 -11.08 -13.51
N VAL A 349 13.35 -9.92 -12.89
CA VAL A 349 14.61 -9.52 -12.31
C VAL A 349 14.55 -9.74 -10.80
N ILE A 350 15.45 -10.55 -10.28
CA ILE A 350 15.55 -10.91 -8.87
C ILE A 350 16.80 -10.22 -8.31
N LEU A 351 16.61 -9.21 -7.47
CA LEU A 351 17.68 -8.56 -6.74
C LEU A 351 17.93 -9.31 -5.43
N ARG A 352 19.03 -10.05 -5.35
CA ARG A 352 19.41 -10.85 -4.17
C ARG A 352 20.16 -10.02 -3.12
N ASP A 353 20.32 -10.58 -1.92
CA ASP A 353 21.18 -10.07 -0.86
C ASP A 353 20.86 -8.63 -0.40
N VAL A 354 19.59 -8.22 -0.49
CA VAL A 354 19.16 -6.84 -0.18
C VAL A 354 19.49 -6.45 1.28
N THR A 355 19.35 -7.38 2.24
CA THR A 355 19.64 -7.09 3.65
C THR A 355 21.14 -6.95 3.94
N ALA A 356 21.98 -7.65 3.18
CA ALA A 356 23.43 -7.61 3.35
C ALA A 356 24.08 -6.43 2.62
N SER A 357 23.31 -5.69 1.83
CA SER A 357 23.79 -4.64 0.95
C SER A 357 23.50 -3.24 1.48
N ASP A 358 24.30 -2.27 1.06
CA ASP A 358 24.08 -0.86 1.34
C ASP A 358 22.77 -0.34 0.72
N ALA A 359 22.07 0.54 1.44
CA ALA A 359 20.77 1.04 1.01
C ALA A 359 20.84 1.89 -0.25
N GLY A 360 21.91 2.68 -0.40
CA GLY A 360 22.19 3.43 -1.61
C GLY A 360 22.48 2.51 -2.80
N ALA A 361 23.25 1.44 -2.59
CA ALA A 361 23.54 0.46 -3.65
C ALA A 361 22.28 -0.29 -4.14
N VAL A 362 21.41 -0.72 -3.22
CA VAL A 362 20.11 -1.33 -3.55
C VAL A 362 19.28 -0.33 -4.36
N ALA A 363 19.18 0.91 -3.88
CA ALA A 363 18.36 1.92 -4.54
C ALA A 363 18.84 2.24 -5.95
N ALA A 364 20.15 2.48 -6.12
CA ALA A 364 20.76 2.73 -7.42
C ALA A 364 20.57 1.56 -8.40
N THR A 365 20.57 0.32 -7.91
CA THR A 365 20.35 -0.86 -8.76
C THR A 365 18.90 -0.93 -9.24
N VAL A 366 17.93 -0.65 -8.36
CA VAL A 366 16.52 -0.54 -8.72
C VAL A 366 16.33 0.56 -9.78
N GLU A 367 16.89 1.75 -9.56
CA GLU A 367 16.85 2.85 -10.54
C GLU A 367 17.47 2.45 -11.90
N ALA A 368 18.61 1.74 -11.88
CA ALA A 368 19.28 1.31 -13.10
C ALA A 368 18.49 0.24 -13.87
N VAL A 369 17.91 -0.75 -13.20
CA VAL A 369 17.08 -1.80 -13.82
C VAL A 369 15.81 -1.20 -14.43
N THR A 370 15.11 -0.36 -13.67
CA THR A 370 13.87 0.28 -14.13
C THR A 370 14.13 1.25 -15.27
N GLY A 371 15.22 2.02 -15.19
CA GLY A 371 15.67 2.93 -16.24
C GLY A 371 16.07 2.21 -17.51
N ALA A 372 16.85 1.12 -17.41
CA ALA A 372 17.22 0.30 -18.56
C ALA A 372 15.98 -0.29 -19.24
N TYR A 373 15.01 -0.80 -18.48
CA TYR A 373 13.80 -1.38 -19.06
C TYR A 373 12.92 -0.34 -19.77
N ALA A 374 12.85 0.87 -19.21
CA ALA A 374 12.14 1.98 -19.82
C ALA A 374 12.83 2.49 -21.10
N ALA A 375 14.16 2.47 -21.13
CA ALA A 375 14.96 2.90 -22.27
C ALA A 375 14.92 1.88 -23.42
N ASP A 376 15.17 0.60 -23.10
CA ASP A 376 15.12 -0.51 -24.03
C ASP A 376 14.70 -1.79 -23.30
N CYS A 377 13.43 -2.17 -23.51
CA CYS A 377 12.85 -3.36 -22.90
C CYS A 377 13.34 -4.69 -23.52
N GLY A 378 14.21 -4.67 -24.53
CA GLY A 378 14.76 -5.88 -25.17
C GLY A 378 13.69 -6.76 -25.83
N GLY A 379 12.52 -6.20 -26.14
CA GLY A 379 11.39 -6.96 -26.67
C GLY A 379 10.59 -7.73 -25.62
N TYR A 380 10.81 -7.52 -24.32
CA TYR A 380 9.95 -8.06 -23.26
C TYR A 380 8.76 -7.12 -23.00
N GLY A 381 7.54 -7.65 -23.08
CA GLY A 381 6.29 -6.92 -22.83
C GLY A 381 6.06 -6.56 -21.36
N ARG A 382 6.73 -7.28 -20.43
CA ARG A 382 6.57 -7.11 -18.99
C ARG A 382 7.87 -7.33 -18.23
N LEU A 383 8.16 -6.46 -17.26
CA LEU A 383 9.19 -6.62 -16.25
C LEU A 383 8.54 -6.85 -14.89
N GLU A 384 9.01 -7.84 -14.15
CA GLU A 384 8.73 -8.03 -12.74
C GLU A 384 10.03 -7.95 -11.95
N LEU A 385 10.14 -6.96 -11.07
CA LEU A 385 11.30 -6.79 -10.20
C LEU A 385 10.96 -7.31 -8.80
N SER A 386 11.75 -8.23 -8.28
CA SER A 386 11.63 -8.78 -6.91
C SER A 386 12.84 -8.40 -6.07
N LEU A 387 12.60 -7.96 -4.84
CA LEU A 387 13.63 -7.61 -3.86
C LEU A 387 13.72 -8.74 -2.83
N CYS A 388 14.79 -9.51 -2.88
CA CYS A 388 14.98 -10.67 -2.02
C CYS A 388 15.94 -10.32 -0.90
N ALA A 389 15.40 -10.27 0.32
CA ALA A 389 16.14 -9.95 1.52
C ALA A 389 17.09 -11.09 1.93
N TRP A 390 16.67 -12.33 1.67
CA TRP A 390 17.36 -13.58 2.06
C TRP A 390 17.43 -14.57 0.91
N GLN A 391 18.24 -15.62 1.06
CA GLN A 391 18.41 -16.64 0.01
C GLN A 391 17.12 -17.44 -0.26
N ASP A 392 16.33 -17.72 0.77
CA ASP A 392 15.06 -18.44 0.61
C ASP A 392 14.06 -17.64 -0.24
N ASP A 393 14.10 -16.30 -0.14
CA ASP A 393 13.29 -15.41 -0.96
C ASP A 393 13.66 -15.51 -2.45
N VAL A 394 14.95 -15.72 -2.77
CA VAL A 394 15.42 -15.89 -4.15
C VAL A 394 14.87 -17.17 -4.76
N GLY A 395 14.89 -18.28 -4.01
CA GLY A 395 14.35 -19.56 -4.45
C GLY A 395 12.86 -19.46 -4.80
N ALA A 396 12.08 -18.85 -3.91
CA ALA A 396 10.64 -18.64 -4.12
C ALA A 396 10.35 -17.72 -5.32
N ALA A 397 11.09 -16.61 -5.46
CA ALA A 397 10.92 -15.71 -6.60
C ALA A 397 11.27 -16.38 -7.94
N ARG A 398 12.31 -17.23 -7.95
CA ARG A 398 12.69 -18.02 -9.14
C ARG A 398 11.61 -19.02 -9.52
N GLU A 399 11.03 -19.72 -8.55
CA GLU A 399 9.94 -20.67 -8.78
C GLU A 399 8.70 -19.98 -9.35
N ALA A 400 8.28 -18.87 -8.75
CA ALA A 400 7.16 -18.06 -9.22
C ALA A 400 7.37 -17.56 -10.66
N ALA A 401 8.56 -17.02 -10.96
CA ALA A 401 8.91 -16.57 -12.30
C ALA A 401 8.93 -17.72 -13.32
N SER A 402 9.39 -18.91 -12.92
CA SER A 402 9.39 -20.11 -13.76
C SER A 402 7.97 -20.58 -14.07
N LEU A 403 7.07 -20.58 -13.09
CA LEU A 403 5.65 -20.90 -13.27
C LEU A 403 4.96 -19.91 -14.23
N ALA A 404 5.32 -18.62 -14.14
CA ALA A 404 4.88 -17.57 -15.07
C ALA A 404 5.55 -17.63 -16.45
N ARG A 405 6.51 -18.56 -16.65
CA ARG A 405 7.31 -18.72 -17.88
C ARG A 405 8.11 -17.47 -18.26
N TYR A 406 8.50 -16.68 -17.27
CA TYR A 406 9.35 -15.51 -17.50
C TYR A 406 10.81 -15.90 -17.67
N ARG A 407 11.55 -15.02 -18.33
CA ARG A 407 13.02 -15.05 -18.32
C ARG A 407 13.48 -14.59 -16.96
N ILE A 408 14.50 -15.23 -16.39
CA ILE A 408 14.94 -14.96 -15.03
C ILE A 408 16.33 -14.36 -15.08
N LEU A 409 16.47 -13.18 -14.48
CA LEU A 409 17.73 -12.49 -14.28
C LEU A 409 17.98 -12.31 -12.80
N GLU A 410 19.06 -12.88 -12.30
CA GLU A 410 19.51 -12.68 -10.92
C GLU A 410 20.67 -11.69 -10.91
N ILE A 411 20.51 -10.61 -10.14
CA ILE A 411 21.49 -9.54 -10.06
C ILE A 411 21.79 -9.21 -8.60
N ALA A 412 23.00 -8.69 -8.35
CA ALA A 412 23.40 -8.21 -7.03
C ALA A 412 23.34 -6.67 -6.97
N PRO A 413 23.05 -6.08 -5.79
CA PRO A 413 23.18 -4.64 -5.60
C PRO A 413 24.56 -4.13 -5.98
N GLY A 414 24.61 -3.02 -6.72
CA GLY A 414 25.84 -2.42 -7.24
C GLY A 414 26.37 -3.02 -8.54
N GLN A 415 25.72 -4.06 -9.08
CA GLN A 415 26.05 -4.58 -10.41
C GLN A 415 25.77 -3.51 -11.47
N ARG A 416 26.71 -3.31 -12.39
CA ARG A 416 26.56 -2.36 -13.49
C ARG A 416 25.47 -2.86 -14.45
N ILE A 417 24.40 -2.07 -14.59
CA ILE A 417 23.32 -2.30 -15.55
C ILE A 417 23.43 -1.23 -16.65
N ALA A 418 23.63 -1.66 -17.89
CA ALA A 418 23.67 -0.76 -19.05
C ALA A 418 22.25 -0.46 -19.56
N ASN A 419 22.08 0.60 -20.36
CA ASN A 419 20.75 0.97 -20.87
C ASN A 419 20.16 -0.08 -21.83
N ASP A 420 21.01 -0.83 -22.53
CA ASP A 420 20.68 -1.91 -23.47
C ASP A 420 20.70 -3.30 -22.81
N PHE A 421 20.70 -3.36 -21.48
CA PHE A 421 20.85 -4.58 -20.70
C PHE A 421 19.87 -5.69 -21.12
N PHE A 422 18.60 -5.35 -21.34
CA PHE A 422 17.57 -6.31 -21.73
C PHE A 422 17.71 -6.77 -23.18
N ALA A 423 18.08 -5.87 -24.10
CA ALA A 423 18.29 -6.20 -25.51
C ALA A 423 19.53 -7.09 -25.71
N SER A 424 20.61 -6.79 -24.98
CA SER A 424 21.80 -7.64 -24.96
C SER A 424 21.47 -9.05 -24.47
N HIS A 425 20.69 -9.16 -23.38
CA HIS A 425 20.30 -10.46 -22.84
C HIS A 425 19.43 -11.28 -23.80
N ALA A 426 18.45 -10.63 -24.46
CA ALA A 426 17.60 -11.30 -25.45
C ALA A 426 18.40 -11.82 -26.66
N SER A 427 19.45 -11.09 -27.07
CA SER A 427 20.32 -11.45 -28.19
C SER A 427 21.22 -12.65 -27.87
N ASP A 428 21.82 -12.67 -26.68
CA ASP A 428 22.64 -13.79 -26.22
C ASP A 428 21.82 -15.10 -26.15
N GLU A 429 20.54 -15.02 -25.75
CA GLU A 429 19.62 -16.17 -25.72
C GLU A 429 19.32 -16.70 -27.13
N ALA A 430 19.06 -15.81 -28.09
CA ALA A 430 18.81 -16.19 -29.49
C ALA A 430 20.02 -16.92 -30.08
N VAL A 431 21.24 -16.46 -29.78
CA VAL A 431 22.49 -17.11 -30.21
C VAL A 431 22.68 -18.48 -29.55
N MET A 432 22.38 -18.61 -28.25
CA MET A 432 22.49 -19.88 -27.52
C MET A 432 21.46 -20.91 -27.99
N THR A 433 20.23 -20.49 -28.26
CA THR A 433 19.16 -21.36 -28.76
C THR A 433 19.44 -21.80 -30.20
N ALA A 434 19.93 -20.88 -31.05
CA ALA A 434 20.36 -21.20 -32.40
C ALA A 434 21.49 -22.24 -32.42
N ARG A 435 22.47 -22.14 -31.51
CA ARG A 435 23.56 -23.14 -31.35
C ARG A 435 23.09 -24.50 -30.85
N GLN A 436 21.98 -24.57 -30.12
CA GLN A 436 21.40 -25.84 -29.66
C GLN A 436 20.55 -26.52 -30.73
N LEU A 437 19.89 -25.74 -31.60
CA LEU A 437 19.06 -26.25 -32.69
C LEU A 437 19.87 -26.53 -33.96
N PHE A 438 20.99 -25.84 -34.14
CA PHE A 438 21.92 -25.99 -35.26
C PHE A 438 23.37 -26.09 -34.72
N PRO A 439 23.77 -27.26 -34.19
CA PRO A 439 25.09 -27.45 -33.58
C PRO A 439 26.26 -27.36 -34.57
#